data_AF-A0A497JAP8-F1
#
_entry.id   AF-A0A497JAP8-F1
#
_cell.length_a   1.000
_cell.length_b   1.000
_cell.length_c   1.000
_cell.angle_alpha   90.00
_cell.angle_beta   90.00
_cell.angle_gamma   90.00
#
_symmetry.space_group_name_H-M   'P 1'
#
loop_
_entity.id
_entity.type
_entity.pdbx_description
1 polymer ?
#
loop_
_entity_poly.entity_id
_entity_poly.type
_entity_poly.pdbx_seq_one_letter_code
_entity_poly.pdbx_strand_id
1 'polypeptide(L)'
;MLERLPKGKLNVIERQLPRGARVLAPKYEEAELQPVEVDLGFINFNRRKATVKGKIFPIGVIGIYITVEFRDEKPDALIELVGLNEGLIKVEGKEMEFDEIPLKLFGELKNKIKSAIVYPYPAFERPEIYTLIILTRSDPELRATDFLKKFKKQTAGILRGERDWRSLSDKEAEDAVKLYLSYSEDDIVIVDWYSAIISGAVEYTDKLVRMIELARIQLLELKTYDRLLDERIERAYGSLRTAFTGPSMGVAWRSRQYRELSRTASELAELRIEVMDYVGDLRNILKFTGEWYLGKLYRVASERFRISDWLGLVDKKLNQLQELYAMAMERVDVHRATSLEFLMMFLIVAIVVLEIIMVVKGL
;
A
#
# COMPACT_ATOMS: atom_id res chain seq x y z
N MET A 1 7.97 -11.67 -9.22
CA MET A 1 9.01 -11.05 -8.36
C MET A 1 9.74 -12.07 -7.48
N LEU A 2 9.02 -12.89 -6.71
CA LEU A 2 9.61 -13.79 -5.70
C LEU A 2 10.62 -14.82 -6.28
N GLU A 3 10.39 -15.33 -7.49
CA GLU A 3 11.31 -16.26 -8.16
C GLU A 3 12.68 -15.64 -8.48
N ARG A 4 12.74 -14.31 -8.61
CA ARG A 4 13.96 -13.56 -8.90
C ARG A 4 14.71 -13.12 -7.63
N LEU A 5 14.21 -13.47 -6.44
CA LEU A 5 14.86 -13.13 -5.18
C LEU A 5 16.19 -13.89 -5.05
N PRO A 6 17.29 -13.20 -4.68
CA PRO A 6 18.57 -13.86 -4.44
C PRO A 6 18.53 -14.60 -3.10
N LYS A 7 17.88 -15.78 -3.06
CA LYS A 7 17.68 -16.57 -1.84
C LYS A 7 19.00 -16.88 -1.11
N GLY A 8 20.09 -17.11 -1.83
CA GLY A 8 21.42 -17.31 -1.22
C GLY A 8 22.01 -16.09 -0.48
N LYS A 9 21.43 -14.90 -0.62
CA LYS A 9 21.80 -13.67 0.11
C LYS A 9 20.83 -13.34 1.26
N LEU A 10 19.78 -14.14 1.42
CA LEU A 10 18.72 -13.95 2.40
C LEU A 10 18.70 -15.13 3.37
N ASN A 11 18.58 -14.86 4.67
CA ASN A 11 18.33 -15.91 5.65
C ASN A 11 16.83 -16.25 5.62
N VAL A 12 16.41 -16.98 4.58
CA VAL A 12 15.00 -17.31 4.35
C VAL A 12 14.52 -18.30 5.41
N ILE A 13 13.38 -18.01 6.04
CA ILE A 13 12.73 -18.92 6.98
C ILE A 13 11.90 -19.92 6.15
N GLU A 14 12.36 -21.17 6.07
CA GLU A 14 11.58 -22.24 5.44
C GLU A 14 10.41 -22.65 6.35
N ARG A 15 9.19 -22.27 5.97
CA ARG A 15 7.98 -22.80 6.61
C ARG A 15 7.67 -24.18 6.04
N GLN A 16 7.81 -25.23 6.85
CA GLN A 16 7.13 -26.49 6.54
C GLN A 16 5.62 -26.28 6.74
N LEU A 17 4.86 -26.34 5.65
CA LEU A 17 3.40 -26.44 5.70
C LEU A 17 3.05 -27.68 6.56
N PRO A 18 2.25 -27.55 7.63
CA PRO A 18 1.90 -28.69 8.45
C PRO A 18 1.23 -29.78 7.58
N ARG A 19 1.85 -30.97 7.52
CA ARG A 19 1.26 -32.14 6.85
C ARG A 19 -0.08 -32.46 7.52
N GLY A 20 -1.18 -32.28 6.79
CA GLY A 20 -2.52 -32.63 7.25
C GLY A 20 -3.40 -31.47 7.71
N ALA A 21 -3.03 -30.21 7.46
CA ALA A 21 -4.01 -29.13 7.51
C ALA A 21 -5.12 -29.42 6.49
N ARG A 22 -6.31 -29.81 6.96
CA ARG A 22 -7.48 -29.96 6.09
C ARG A 22 -7.62 -28.68 5.26
N VAL A 23 -7.85 -28.85 3.97
CA VAL A 23 -8.10 -27.80 2.97
C VAL A 23 -9.40 -27.08 3.32
N LEU A 24 -9.32 -26.26 4.36
CA LEU A 24 -10.24 -25.21 4.76
C LEU A 24 -9.38 -24.03 5.24
N ALA A 25 -8.20 -23.85 4.61
CA ALA A 25 -7.58 -22.55 4.59
C ALA A 25 -8.57 -21.62 3.86
N PRO A 26 -8.91 -20.46 4.43
CA PRO A 26 -9.65 -19.47 3.67
C PRO A 26 -8.84 -19.19 2.40
N LYS A 27 -9.50 -18.86 1.27
CA LYS A 27 -8.88 -18.66 -0.06
C LYS A 27 -7.87 -17.48 -0.13
N TYR A 28 -7.19 -17.14 0.96
CA TYR A 28 -5.94 -16.38 1.02
C TYR A 28 -4.84 -16.99 0.14
N GLU A 29 -4.84 -18.31 -0.08
CA GLU A 29 -3.89 -18.99 -0.96
C GLU A 29 -4.11 -18.66 -2.44
N GLU A 30 -5.32 -18.30 -2.85
CA GLU A 30 -5.63 -17.88 -4.23
C GLU A 30 -5.24 -16.41 -4.51
N ALA A 31 -5.04 -15.58 -3.48
CA ALA A 31 -4.59 -14.19 -3.64
C ALA A 31 -3.08 -14.05 -3.87
N GLU A 32 -2.32 -15.16 -3.90
CA GLU A 32 -0.87 -15.22 -4.14
C GLU A 32 0.01 -14.34 -3.22
N LEU A 33 -0.52 -13.71 -2.17
CA LEU A 33 0.19 -12.77 -1.28
C LEU A 33 1.08 -13.45 -0.23
N GLN A 34 1.52 -14.69 -0.43
CA GLN A 34 2.42 -15.34 0.54
C GLN A 34 3.80 -14.66 0.52
N PRO A 35 4.23 -14.04 1.64
CA PRO A 35 5.51 -13.38 1.67
C PRO A 35 6.65 -14.37 1.82
N VAL A 36 7.81 -14.00 1.29
CA VAL A 36 9.08 -14.62 1.70
C VAL A 36 9.49 -14.01 3.03
N GLU A 37 9.52 -14.83 4.07
CA GLU A 37 9.97 -14.45 5.40
C GLU A 37 11.51 -14.55 5.49
N VAL A 38 12.14 -13.51 6.03
CA VAL A 38 13.59 -13.39 6.19
C VAL A 38 13.89 -13.14 7.66
N ASP A 39 14.78 -13.95 8.24
CA ASP A 39 15.29 -13.70 9.59
C ASP A 39 16.30 -12.54 9.56
N LEU A 40 16.01 -11.48 10.31
CA LEU A 40 16.86 -10.30 10.43
C LEU A 40 17.56 -10.25 11.81
N GLY A 41 17.43 -11.30 12.62
CA GLY A 41 18.11 -11.45 13.91
C GLY A 41 17.34 -10.84 15.07
N PHE A 42 18.06 -10.25 16.02
CA PHE A 42 17.51 -9.71 17.25
C PHE A 42 18.09 -8.34 17.57
N ILE A 43 17.30 -7.49 18.21
CA ILE A 43 17.72 -6.18 18.74
C ILE A 43 17.58 -6.21 20.25
N ASN A 44 18.58 -5.69 20.96
CA ASN A 44 18.48 -5.44 22.39
C ASN A 44 18.21 -3.94 22.63
N PHE A 45 17.07 -3.62 23.22
CA PHE A 45 16.73 -2.24 23.60
C PHE A 45 16.17 -2.20 25.02
N ASN A 46 16.53 -1.19 25.82
CA ASN A 46 16.02 -1.02 27.19
C ASN A 46 16.06 -2.30 28.06
N ARG A 47 17.13 -3.11 27.95
CA ARG A 47 17.31 -4.43 28.60
C ARG A 47 16.33 -5.54 28.14
N ARG A 48 15.60 -5.30 27.05
CA ARG A 48 14.68 -6.24 26.42
C ARG A 48 15.29 -6.76 25.12
N LYS A 49 15.00 -8.01 24.79
CA LYS A 49 15.38 -8.64 23.52
C LYS A 49 14.16 -8.70 22.62
N ALA A 50 14.28 -8.18 21.40
CA ALA A 50 13.25 -8.22 20.39
C ALA A 50 13.71 -9.03 19.18
N THR A 51 12.81 -9.83 18.62
CA THR A 51 13.07 -10.60 17.40
C THR A 51 12.68 -9.78 16.19
N VAL A 52 13.48 -9.83 15.13
CA VAL A 52 13.27 -9.04 13.92
C VAL A 52 13.09 -9.96 12.73
N LYS A 53 12.02 -9.75 11.98
CA LYS A 53 11.75 -10.47 10.73
C LYS A 53 11.44 -9.49 9.61
N GLY A 54 11.90 -9.81 8.41
CA GLY A 54 11.48 -9.16 7.18
C GLY A 54 10.44 -10.03 6.47
N LYS A 55 9.41 -9.42 5.89
CA LYS A 55 8.50 -10.09 4.95
C LYS A 55 8.54 -9.37 3.61
N ILE A 56 8.80 -10.11 2.53
CA ILE A 56 8.78 -9.57 1.16
C ILE A 56 7.57 -10.15 0.45
N PHE A 57 6.60 -9.30 0.14
CA PHE A 57 5.39 -9.67 -0.58
C PHE A 57 5.61 -9.61 -2.10
N PRO A 58 4.95 -10.46 -2.89
CA PRO A 58 5.12 -10.51 -4.34
C PRO A 58 4.73 -9.21 -5.06
N ILE A 59 3.81 -8.44 -4.46
CA ILE A 59 3.33 -7.12 -4.88
C ILE A 59 4.32 -5.98 -4.60
N GLY A 60 5.52 -6.28 -4.07
CA GLY A 60 6.56 -5.28 -3.82
C GLY A 60 6.51 -4.62 -2.44
N VAL A 61 5.54 -4.98 -1.60
CA VAL A 61 5.51 -4.54 -0.19
C VAL A 61 6.60 -5.26 0.61
N ILE A 62 7.31 -4.51 1.43
CA ILE A 62 8.31 -5.03 2.37
C ILE A 62 7.89 -4.62 3.77
N GLY A 63 7.63 -5.60 4.64
CA GLY A 63 7.32 -5.35 6.05
C GLY A 63 8.51 -5.71 6.95
N ILE A 64 8.77 -4.87 7.95
CA ILE A 64 9.72 -5.16 9.03
C ILE A 64 8.90 -5.39 10.31
N TYR A 65 9.11 -6.54 10.94
CA TYR A 65 8.36 -6.99 12.11
C TYR A 65 9.32 -7.05 13.28
N ILE A 66 9.06 -6.24 14.29
CA ILE A 66 9.78 -6.25 15.56
C ILE A 66 8.83 -6.82 16.61
N THR A 67 9.16 -8.01 17.11
CA THR A 67 8.35 -8.71 18.12
C THR A 67 9.04 -8.63 19.47
N VAL A 68 8.31 -8.14 20.46
CA VAL A 68 8.75 -8.00 21.84
C VAL A 68 7.83 -8.85 22.70
N GLU A 69 8.39 -9.79 23.47
CA GLU A 69 7.62 -10.64 24.38
C GLU A 69 7.62 -10.04 25.79
N PHE A 70 6.46 -10.11 26.46
CA PHE A 70 6.26 -9.61 27.82
C PHE A 70 5.80 -10.76 28.72
N ARG A 71 6.25 -10.75 29.98
CA ARG A 71 5.83 -11.70 31.03
C ARG A 71 5.67 -10.93 32.34
N ASP A 72 4.60 -11.25 33.07
CA ASP A 72 4.33 -10.72 34.42
C ASP A 72 4.29 -9.17 34.51
N GLU A 73 3.85 -8.52 33.43
CA GLU A 73 3.77 -7.06 33.34
C GLU A 73 2.40 -6.54 33.77
N LYS A 74 2.38 -5.34 34.37
CA LYS A 74 1.12 -4.64 34.70
C LYS A 74 0.52 -3.99 33.44
N PRO A 75 -0.80 -3.74 33.41
CA PRO A 75 -1.43 -3.02 32.30
C PRO A 75 -0.79 -1.66 31.97
N ASP A 76 -0.34 -0.92 32.99
CA ASP A 76 0.33 0.37 32.80
C ASP A 76 1.68 0.22 32.07
N ALA A 77 2.39 -0.90 32.22
CA ALA A 77 3.62 -1.17 31.48
C ALA A 77 3.35 -1.40 29.98
N LEU A 78 2.15 -1.86 29.60
CA LEU A 78 1.74 -1.92 28.20
C LEU A 78 1.59 -0.52 27.60
N ILE A 79 1.19 0.47 28.40
CA ILE A 79 1.01 1.85 27.96
C ILE A 79 2.37 2.55 27.76
N GLU A 80 3.40 2.20 28.54
CA GLU A 80 4.75 2.69 28.29
C GLU A 80 5.32 2.21 26.94
N LEU A 81 4.83 1.07 26.45
CA LEU A 81 5.19 0.51 25.14
C LEU A 81 4.40 1.16 24.01
N VAL A 82 3.27 1.78 24.34
CA VAL A 82 2.48 2.58 23.41
C VAL A 82 3.23 3.89 23.17
N GLY A 83 3.42 4.23 21.89
CA GLY A 83 4.27 5.35 21.48
C GLY A 83 5.77 5.04 21.55
N LEU A 84 6.19 3.77 21.53
CA LEU A 84 7.61 3.41 21.38
C LEU A 84 8.22 4.00 20.10
N ASN A 85 7.45 4.06 19.02
CA ASN A 85 7.83 4.66 17.75
C ASN A 85 8.21 6.14 17.87
N GLU A 86 7.58 6.87 18.80
CA GLU A 86 7.83 8.30 19.04
C GLU A 86 8.86 8.55 20.15
N GLY A 87 9.36 7.49 20.78
CA GLY A 87 10.28 7.57 21.91
C GLY A 87 11.75 7.35 21.53
N LEU A 88 12.65 8.04 22.24
CA LEU A 88 14.07 7.69 22.25
C LEU A 88 14.27 6.37 23.01
N ILE A 89 14.97 5.44 22.39
CA ILE A 89 15.34 4.17 23.02
C ILE A 89 16.85 4.00 23.07
N LYS A 90 17.33 3.23 24.07
CA LYS A 90 18.74 2.85 24.16
C LYS A 90 18.98 1.50 23.50
N VAL A 91 19.69 1.53 22.37
CA VAL A 91 20.17 0.33 21.66
C VAL A 91 21.68 0.27 21.79
N GLU A 92 22.20 -0.82 22.36
CA GLU A 92 23.66 -1.02 22.53
C GLU A 92 24.39 0.16 23.20
N GLY A 93 23.69 0.89 24.08
CA GLY A 93 24.22 2.06 24.80
C GLY A 93 24.12 3.40 24.07
N LYS A 94 23.60 3.44 22.84
CA LYS A 94 23.30 4.68 22.11
C LYS A 94 21.82 5.02 22.16
N GLU A 95 21.50 6.29 22.38
CA GLU A 95 20.14 6.81 22.24
C GLU A 95 19.85 7.05 20.76
N MET A 96 18.73 6.52 20.27
CA MET A 96 18.24 6.73 18.91
C MET A 96 16.71 6.67 18.91
N GLU A 97 16.09 7.24 17.89
CA GLU A 97 14.65 7.06 17.66
C GLU A 97 14.36 5.61 17.27
N PHE A 98 13.30 5.02 17.82
CA PHE A 98 12.94 3.64 17.53
C PHE A 98 12.75 3.39 16.03
N ASP A 99 12.18 4.36 15.31
CA ASP A 99 11.84 4.29 13.89
C ASP A 99 13.05 4.26 12.94
N GLU A 100 14.23 4.71 13.39
CA GLU A 100 15.46 4.61 12.61
C GLU A 100 15.87 3.15 12.37
N ILE A 101 15.54 2.26 13.31
CA ILE A 101 15.92 0.84 13.24
C ILE A 101 15.18 0.10 12.12
N PRO A 102 13.83 0.07 12.07
CA PRO A 102 13.13 -0.57 10.97
C PRO A 102 13.43 0.11 9.63
N LEU A 103 13.67 1.43 9.60
CA LEU A 103 14.03 2.14 8.37
C LEU A 103 15.38 1.67 7.81
N LYS A 104 16.41 1.54 8.67
CA LYS A 104 17.71 1.01 8.27
C LYS A 104 17.59 -0.42 7.75
N LEU A 105 16.88 -1.29 8.47
CA LEU A 105 16.67 -2.69 8.09
C LEU A 105 15.90 -2.82 6.77
N PHE A 106 14.87 -1.99 6.57
CA PHE A 106 14.16 -1.89 5.30
C PHE A 106 15.12 -1.50 4.16
N GLY A 107 15.97 -0.48 4.36
CA GLY A 107 16.97 -0.06 3.37
C GLY A 107 17.96 -1.17 3.00
N GLU A 108 18.47 -1.88 4.00
CA GLU A 108 19.36 -3.04 3.81
C GLU A 108 18.65 -4.17 3.04
N LEU A 109 17.42 -4.51 3.41
CA LEU A 109 16.64 -5.54 2.75
C LEU A 109 16.30 -5.16 1.30
N LYS A 110 15.85 -3.93 1.08
CA LYS A 110 15.60 -3.35 -0.25
C LYS A 110 16.85 -3.41 -1.14
N ASN A 111 18.01 -3.07 -0.60
CA ASN A 111 19.28 -3.15 -1.33
C ASN A 111 19.65 -4.59 -1.69
N LYS A 112 19.44 -5.56 -0.79
CA LYS A 112 19.68 -6.99 -1.05
C LYS A 112 18.79 -7.52 -2.18
N ILE A 113 17.55 -7.05 -2.28
CA ILE A 113 16.59 -7.51 -3.30
C ILE A 113 16.53 -6.62 -4.54
N LYS A 114 17.39 -5.60 -4.66
CA LYS A 114 17.35 -4.61 -5.74
C LYS A 114 17.28 -5.22 -7.15
N SER A 115 17.99 -6.32 -7.40
CA SER A 115 17.97 -7.02 -8.70
C SER A 115 16.66 -7.74 -9.02
N ALA A 116 15.81 -7.97 -8.02
CA ALA A 116 14.51 -8.61 -8.18
C ALA A 116 13.37 -7.60 -8.40
N ILE A 117 13.62 -6.30 -8.15
CA ILE A 117 12.65 -5.23 -8.34
C ILE A 117 12.59 -4.87 -9.83
N VAL A 118 11.44 -5.12 -10.47
CA VAL A 118 11.26 -4.90 -11.92
C VAL A 118 10.73 -3.50 -12.21
N TYR A 119 9.72 -3.05 -11.47
CA TYR A 119 9.12 -1.73 -11.60
C TYR A 119 9.18 -1.00 -10.25
N PRO A 120 10.23 -0.21 -9.99
CA PRO A 120 10.33 0.53 -8.74
C PRO A 120 9.36 1.71 -8.75
N TYR A 121 8.29 1.64 -7.96
CA TYR A 121 7.55 2.85 -7.59
C TYR A 121 8.43 3.74 -6.70
N PRO A 122 8.21 5.07 -6.69
CA PRO A 122 8.89 5.92 -5.72
C PRO A 122 8.59 5.39 -4.31
N ALA A 123 9.62 5.19 -3.51
CA ALA A 123 9.45 4.62 -2.19
C ALA A 123 8.66 5.60 -1.32
N PHE A 124 7.72 5.09 -0.53
CA PHE A 124 7.09 5.90 0.51
C PHE A 124 8.20 6.34 1.48
N GLU A 125 8.42 7.65 1.61
CA GLU A 125 9.53 8.18 2.41
C GLU A 125 9.30 7.96 3.92
N ARG A 126 8.08 7.61 4.32
CA ARG A 126 7.70 7.31 5.70
C ARG A 126 7.18 5.89 5.85
N PRO A 127 7.62 5.11 6.85
CA PRO A 127 7.02 3.80 7.11
C PRO A 127 5.57 3.95 7.57
N GLU A 128 4.69 3.06 7.10
CA GLU A 128 3.37 2.87 7.71
C GLU A 128 3.53 1.96 8.93
N ILE A 129 3.52 2.55 10.12
CA ILE A 129 3.69 1.82 11.39
C ILE A 129 2.34 1.36 11.90
N TYR A 130 2.27 0.12 12.38
CA TYR A 130 1.08 -0.44 13.00
C TYR A 130 1.45 -1.39 14.13
N THR A 131 0.87 -1.19 15.31
CA THR A 131 1.19 -1.98 16.50
C THR A 131 0.14 -3.06 16.76
N LEU A 132 0.58 -4.27 17.06
CA LEU A 132 -0.29 -5.36 17.47
C LEU A 132 0.03 -5.74 18.92
N ILE A 133 -0.96 -5.62 19.80
CA ILE A 133 -0.87 -6.04 21.20
C ILE A 133 -1.61 -7.37 21.34
N ILE A 134 -0.87 -8.43 21.62
CA ILE A 134 -1.41 -9.79 21.73
C ILE A 134 -1.30 -10.24 23.19
N LEU A 135 -2.44 -10.37 23.85
CA LEU A 135 -2.56 -10.86 25.21
C LEU A 135 -2.88 -12.35 25.17
N THR A 136 -1.89 -13.17 25.46
CA THR A 136 -2.02 -14.63 25.42
C THR A 136 -2.57 -15.19 26.74
N ARG A 137 -2.23 -14.57 27.87
CA ARG A 137 -2.67 -14.93 29.22
C ARG A 137 -2.73 -13.70 30.12
N SER A 138 -3.60 -13.73 31.11
CA SER A 138 -3.68 -12.74 32.18
C SER A 138 -4.09 -13.40 33.49
N ASP A 139 -3.72 -12.79 34.62
CA ASP A 139 -4.17 -13.17 35.94
C ASP A 139 -4.68 -11.93 36.71
N PRO A 140 -5.99 -11.83 37.04
CA PRO A 140 -7.05 -12.76 36.66
C PRO A 140 -7.30 -12.81 35.15
N GLU A 141 -7.98 -13.86 34.70
CA GLU A 141 -8.37 -14.01 33.29
C GLU A 141 -9.27 -12.84 32.86
N LEU A 142 -8.88 -12.14 31.79
CA LEU A 142 -9.58 -10.97 31.27
C LEU A 142 -10.66 -11.41 30.28
N ARG A 143 -11.88 -10.95 30.50
CA ARG A 143 -13.00 -11.16 29.56
C ARG A 143 -13.08 -10.05 28.55
N ALA A 144 -13.75 -10.31 27.43
CA ALA A 144 -14.03 -9.30 26.41
C ALA A 144 -14.67 -8.02 27.01
N THR A 145 -15.59 -8.18 27.97
CA THR A 145 -16.27 -7.06 28.64
C THR A 145 -15.34 -6.20 29.50
N ASP A 146 -14.23 -6.75 30.00
CA ASP A 146 -13.28 -6.00 30.82
C ASP A 146 -12.60 -4.91 29.99
N PHE A 147 -12.22 -5.20 28.75
CA PHE A 147 -11.63 -4.23 27.83
C PHE A 147 -12.59 -3.08 27.48
N LEU A 148 -13.89 -3.37 27.40
CA LEU A 148 -14.93 -2.42 27.01
C LEU A 148 -15.46 -1.58 28.17
N LYS A 149 -15.37 -2.09 29.41
CA LYS A 149 -15.95 -1.45 30.60
C LYS A 149 -14.89 -1.09 31.63
N LYS A 150 -14.26 -2.11 32.24
CA LYS A 150 -13.34 -1.95 33.38
C LYS A 150 -12.06 -1.20 33.00
N PHE A 151 -11.51 -1.52 31.84
CA PHE A 151 -10.26 -0.95 31.33
C PHE A 151 -10.48 -0.08 30.10
N LYS A 152 -11.70 0.42 29.88
CA LYS A 152 -12.08 1.13 28.64
C LYS A 152 -11.09 2.22 28.22
N LYS A 153 -10.71 3.10 29.15
CA LYS A 153 -9.80 4.21 28.83
C LYS A 153 -8.36 3.73 28.60
N GLN A 154 -7.89 2.73 29.34
CA GLN A 154 -6.59 2.12 29.11
C GLN A 154 -6.53 1.44 27.74
N THR A 155 -7.55 0.64 27.41
CA THR A 155 -7.72 0.02 26.08
C THR A 155 -7.69 1.10 24.99
N ALA A 156 -8.44 2.19 25.16
CA ALA A 156 -8.44 3.30 24.21
C ALA A 156 -7.07 4.00 24.10
N GLY A 157 -6.39 4.24 25.21
CA GLY A 157 -5.04 4.82 25.22
C GLY A 157 -4.05 3.96 24.43
N ILE A 158 -4.07 2.65 24.67
CA ILE A 158 -3.26 1.69 23.91
C ILE A 158 -3.59 1.77 22.42
N LEU A 159 -4.89 1.71 22.07
CA LEU A 159 -5.36 1.73 20.70
C LEU A 159 -4.95 3.01 19.95
N ARG A 160 -4.98 4.16 20.63
CA ARG A 160 -4.74 5.49 20.07
C ARG A 160 -3.29 5.96 20.10
N GLY A 161 -2.38 5.25 20.76
CA GLY A 161 -1.03 5.78 20.95
C GLY A 161 -0.89 6.74 22.14
N GLU A 162 -1.92 6.89 22.97
CA GLU A 162 -1.98 7.95 24.00
C GLU A 162 -1.51 7.43 25.36
N ARG A 163 -0.39 7.98 25.85
CA ARG A 163 0.16 7.64 27.16
C ARG A 163 -0.66 8.24 28.30
N ASP A 164 -1.16 9.47 28.13
CA ASP A 164 -2.04 10.08 29.11
C ASP A 164 -3.50 9.70 28.86
N TRP A 165 -3.76 8.39 28.85
CA TRP A 165 -5.09 7.81 28.65
C TRP A 165 -6.15 8.32 29.64
N ARG A 166 -5.73 8.85 30.80
CA ARG A 166 -6.64 9.43 31.80
C ARG A 166 -7.29 10.71 31.31
N SER A 167 -6.59 11.46 30.46
CA SER A 167 -7.09 12.70 29.83
C SER A 167 -8.10 12.44 28.72
N LEU A 168 -8.18 11.21 28.18
CA LEU A 168 -9.11 10.87 27.13
C LEU A 168 -10.56 11.10 27.58
N SER A 169 -11.31 11.81 26.75
CA SER A 169 -12.74 11.99 26.95
C SER A 169 -13.47 10.64 26.86
N ASP A 170 -14.61 10.51 27.55
CA ASP A 170 -15.36 9.26 27.52
C ASP A 170 -15.87 8.91 26.12
N LYS A 171 -16.16 9.94 25.31
CA LYS A 171 -16.56 9.80 23.90
C LYS A 171 -15.43 9.25 23.04
N GLU A 172 -14.20 9.72 23.26
CA GLU A 172 -13.02 9.23 22.53
C GLU A 172 -12.71 7.79 22.91
N ALA A 173 -12.79 7.48 24.21
CA ALA A 173 -12.60 6.12 24.68
C ALA A 173 -13.68 5.16 24.15
N GLU A 174 -14.93 5.63 24.05
CA GLU A 174 -16.03 4.86 23.45
C GLU A 174 -15.82 4.64 21.95
N ASP A 175 -15.41 5.66 21.19
CA ASP A 175 -15.12 5.49 19.75
C ASP A 175 -13.99 4.49 19.50
N ALA A 176 -12.90 4.56 20.28
CA ALA A 176 -11.75 3.68 20.13
C ALA A 176 -12.11 2.19 20.32
N VAL A 177 -12.97 1.87 21.29
CA VAL A 177 -13.36 0.47 21.57
C VAL A 177 -14.63 0.03 20.84
N LYS A 178 -15.28 0.93 20.09
CA LYS A 178 -16.59 0.69 19.46
C LYS A 178 -16.58 -0.46 18.47
N LEU A 179 -15.52 -0.55 17.67
CA LEU A 179 -15.37 -1.54 16.61
C LEU A 179 -14.53 -2.72 17.12
N TYR A 180 -15.22 -3.69 17.73
CA TYR A 180 -14.62 -4.93 18.21
C TYR A 180 -15.33 -6.17 17.65
N LEU A 181 -14.63 -7.29 17.70
CA LEU A 181 -15.17 -8.62 17.46
C LEU A 181 -14.81 -9.53 18.62
N SER A 182 -15.71 -10.45 18.92
CA SER A 182 -15.58 -11.42 19.98
C SER A 182 -16.39 -12.65 19.55
N TYR A 183 -15.80 -13.83 19.64
CA TYR A 183 -16.46 -15.09 19.30
C TYR A 183 -17.11 -15.73 20.54
N SER A 184 -16.51 -15.52 21.69
CA SER A 184 -16.84 -16.02 23.03
C SER A 184 -16.63 -14.90 24.06
N GLU A 185 -17.09 -15.09 25.29
CA GLU A 185 -16.89 -14.07 26.35
C GLU A 185 -15.41 -13.84 26.71
N ASP A 186 -14.53 -14.76 26.32
CA ASP A 186 -13.12 -14.81 26.72
C ASP A 186 -12.18 -14.25 25.64
N ASP A 187 -12.65 -14.09 24.39
CA ASP A 187 -11.85 -13.53 23.30
C ASP A 187 -12.37 -12.18 22.82
N ILE A 188 -11.43 -11.30 22.47
CA ILE A 188 -11.74 -10.01 21.86
C ILE A 188 -10.63 -9.59 20.89
N VAL A 189 -11.07 -9.00 19.78
CA VAL A 189 -10.23 -8.32 18.80
C VAL A 189 -10.77 -6.91 18.63
N ILE A 190 -9.95 -5.90 18.93
CA ILE A 190 -10.29 -4.50 18.70
C ILE A 190 -9.28 -3.95 17.70
N VAL A 191 -9.77 -3.40 16.60
CA VAL A 191 -8.92 -2.83 15.54
C VAL A 191 -9.13 -1.32 15.52
N ASP A 192 -8.06 -0.57 15.77
CA ASP A 192 -8.02 0.88 15.64
C ASP A 192 -7.05 1.32 14.53
N TRP A 193 -6.94 2.62 14.28
CA TRP A 193 -6.13 3.20 13.23
C TRP A 193 -4.62 3.00 13.44
N TYR A 194 -4.15 3.13 14.68
CA TYR A 194 -2.72 3.01 15.02
C TYR A 194 -2.32 1.63 15.52
N SER A 195 -3.24 0.91 16.16
CA SER A 195 -2.96 -0.40 16.70
C SER A 195 -4.20 -1.27 16.85
N ALA A 196 -3.98 -2.56 17.12
CA ALA A 196 -5.03 -3.50 17.47
C ALA A 196 -4.68 -4.28 18.73
N ILE A 197 -5.70 -4.67 19.48
CA ILE A 197 -5.61 -5.56 20.64
C ILE A 197 -6.26 -6.89 20.29
N ILE A 198 -5.58 -7.99 20.59
CA ILE A 198 -6.08 -9.36 20.48
C ILE A 198 -5.91 -10.02 21.85
N SER A 199 -6.98 -10.55 22.42
CA SER A 199 -6.97 -11.29 23.69
C SER A 199 -7.80 -12.57 23.57
N GLY A 200 -7.40 -13.64 24.27
CA GLY A 200 -8.17 -14.90 24.37
C GLY A 200 -8.21 -15.78 23.13
N ALA A 201 -7.66 -15.33 22.00
CA ALA A 201 -7.75 -16.00 20.69
C ALA A 201 -6.50 -16.83 20.32
N VAL A 202 -5.85 -17.51 21.28
CA VAL A 202 -4.49 -18.09 21.10
C VAL A 202 -4.40 -19.05 19.91
N GLU A 203 -5.41 -19.89 19.68
CA GLU A 203 -5.40 -20.91 18.63
C GLU A 203 -5.46 -20.34 17.19
N TYR A 204 -6.05 -19.16 17.02
CA TYR A 204 -6.26 -18.54 15.70
C TYR A 204 -5.67 -17.12 15.59
N THR A 205 -4.85 -16.71 16.57
CA THR A 205 -4.17 -15.40 16.60
C THR A 205 -3.43 -15.13 15.29
N ASP A 206 -2.68 -16.11 14.77
CA ASP A 206 -1.96 -15.98 13.50
C ASP A 206 -2.87 -15.63 12.32
N LYS A 207 -4.11 -16.14 12.27
CA LYS A 207 -5.08 -15.83 11.22
C LYS A 207 -5.60 -14.40 11.37
N LEU A 208 -5.85 -13.96 12.61
CA LEU A 208 -6.31 -12.59 12.89
C LEU A 208 -5.25 -11.56 12.52
N VAL A 209 -3.99 -11.80 12.92
CA VAL A 209 -2.84 -10.95 12.59
C VAL A 209 -2.69 -10.83 11.07
N ARG A 210 -2.77 -11.96 10.33
CA ARG A 210 -2.71 -11.93 8.86
C ARG A 210 -3.84 -11.15 8.22
N MET A 211 -5.05 -11.24 8.78
CA MET A 211 -6.19 -10.50 8.25
C MET A 211 -6.01 -8.98 8.42
N ILE A 212 -5.56 -8.54 9.60
CA ILE A 212 -5.27 -7.13 9.86
C ILE A 212 -4.10 -6.66 8.96
N GLU A 213 -3.05 -7.48 8.84
CA GLU A 213 -1.90 -7.25 7.95
C GLU A 213 -2.34 -7.07 6.49
N LEU A 214 -3.24 -7.91 5.98
CA LEU A 214 -3.77 -7.78 4.62
C LEU A 214 -4.48 -6.44 4.41
N ALA A 215 -5.35 -6.04 5.34
CA ALA A 215 -6.06 -4.77 5.24
C ALA A 215 -5.09 -3.57 5.30
N ARG A 216 -4.02 -3.66 6.09
CA ARG A 216 -2.95 -2.64 6.13
C ARG A 216 -2.14 -2.58 4.83
N ILE A 217 -1.83 -3.74 4.24
CA ILE A 217 -1.14 -3.83 2.95
C ILE A 217 -1.97 -3.17 1.85
N GLN A 218 -3.27 -3.45 1.80
CA GLN A 218 -4.16 -2.84 0.80
C GLN A 218 -4.31 -1.34 0.96
N LEU A 219 -4.35 -0.85 2.20
CA LEU A 219 -4.31 0.58 2.46
C LEU A 219 -3.01 1.20 1.92
N LEU A 220 -1.86 0.54 2.15
CA LEU A 220 -0.56 0.99 1.64
C LEU A 220 -0.53 0.99 0.09
N GLU A 221 -1.08 -0.04 -0.55
CA GLU A 221 -1.20 -0.12 -2.01
C GLU A 221 -2.08 1.02 -2.55
N LEU A 222 -3.25 1.26 -1.96
CA LEU A 222 -4.13 2.36 -2.35
C LEU A 222 -3.45 3.73 -2.19
N LYS A 223 -2.76 3.97 -1.07
CA LYS A 223 -1.96 5.20 -0.87
C LYS A 223 -0.85 5.33 -1.91
N THR A 224 -0.25 4.22 -2.32
CA THR A 224 0.81 4.20 -3.33
C THR A 224 0.25 4.54 -4.71
N TYR A 225 -0.88 3.94 -5.08
CA TYR A 225 -1.58 4.24 -6.34
C TYR A 225 -2.11 5.67 -6.38
N ASP A 226 -2.66 6.16 -5.28
CA ASP A 226 -3.13 7.54 -5.14
C ASP A 226 -2.02 8.55 -5.48
N ARG A 227 -0.81 8.36 -4.95
CA ARG A 227 0.38 9.19 -5.23
C ARG A 227 0.90 8.99 -6.66
N LEU A 228 0.94 7.75 -7.14
CA LEU A 228 1.42 7.45 -8.49
C LEU A 228 0.52 8.09 -9.56
N LEU A 229 -0.81 8.05 -9.33
CA LEU A 229 -1.79 8.70 -10.17
C LEU A 229 -1.63 10.22 -10.15
N ASP A 230 -1.40 10.84 -8.97
CA ASP A 230 -1.12 12.28 -8.88
C ASP A 230 0.09 12.69 -9.75
N GLU A 231 1.21 11.99 -9.59
CA GLU A 231 2.42 12.25 -10.38
C GLU A 231 2.20 12.05 -11.88
N ARG A 232 1.31 11.14 -12.27
CA ARG A 232 1.00 10.88 -13.68
C ARG A 232 0.07 11.93 -14.26
N ILE A 233 -0.95 12.32 -13.50
CA ILE A 233 -1.90 13.38 -13.84
C ILE A 233 -1.15 14.70 -14.02
N GLU A 234 -0.27 15.07 -13.08
CA GLU A 234 0.53 16.30 -13.16
C GLU A 234 1.43 16.31 -14.41
N ARG A 235 2.12 15.19 -14.68
CA ARG A 235 2.93 15.05 -15.90
C ARG A 235 2.09 15.18 -17.17
N ALA A 236 0.92 14.55 -17.21
CA ALA A 236 0.01 14.63 -18.35
C ALA A 236 -0.49 16.06 -18.59
N TYR A 237 -0.86 16.79 -17.53
CA TYR A 237 -1.20 18.21 -17.63
C TYR A 237 -0.03 19.04 -18.18
N GLY A 238 1.20 18.78 -17.72
CA GLY A 238 2.40 19.43 -18.23
C GLY A 238 2.62 19.21 -19.74
N SER A 239 2.51 17.95 -20.20
CA SER A 239 2.63 17.60 -21.62
C SER A 239 1.52 18.24 -22.46
N LEU A 240 0.28 18.20 -21.98
CA LEU A 240 -0.85 18.85 -22.65
C LEU A 240 -0.63 20.36 -22.77
N ARG A 241 -0.24 21.03 -21.69
CA ARG A 241 0.02 22.48 -21.70
C ARG A 241 1.09 22.85 -22.72
N THR A 242 2.22 22.14 -22.75
CA THR A 242 3.27 22.35 -23.76
C THR A 242 2.74 22.18 -25.18
N ALA A 243 1.87 21.20 -25.43
CA ALA A 243 1.22 21.00 -26.72
C ALA A 243 0.17 22.08 -27.06
N PHE A 244 -0.39 22.77 -26.06
CA PHE A 244 -1.31 23.90 -26.26
C PHE A 244 -0.59 25.24 -26.46
N THR A 245 0.56 25.48 -25.81
CA THR A 245 1.21 26.82 -25.77
C THR A 245 2.52 26.93 -26.55
N GLY A 246 3.10 25.83 -27.04
CA GLY A 246 4.40 25.87 -27.74
C GLY A 246 4.37 26.62 -29.07
N PRO A 247 5.43 27.39 -29.44
CA PRO A 247 5.48 28.10 -30.71
C PRO A 247 5.41 27.13 -31.89
N SER A 248 4.54 27.44 -32.86
CA SER A 248 4.22 26.60 -34.04
C SER A 248 5.31 26.59 -35.12
N MET A 249 6.55 26.92 -34.77
CA MET A 249 7.66 27.05 -35.71
C MET A 249 8.25 25.68 -36.08
N GLY A 250 7.73 25.13 -37.18
CA GLY A 250 8.37 24.06 -37.95
C GLY A 250 7.72 22.67 -37.84
N VAL A 251 7.74 21.93 -38.94
CA VAL A 251 7.18 20.57 -39.09
C VAL A 251 7.88 19.57 -38.16
N ALA A 252 9.19 19.74 -37.93
CA ALA A 252 9.96 18.91 -37.02
C ALA A 252 9.51 19.02 -35.55
N TRP A 253 9.12 20.21 -35.08
CA TRP A 253 8.65 20.46 -33.72
C TRP A 253 7.26 19.86 -33.47
N ARG A 254 6.35 19.98 -34.45
CA ARG A 254 5.03 19.33 -34.43
C ARG A 254 5.13 17.80 -34.31
N SER A 255 6.08 17.18 -35.02
CA SER A 255 6.30 15.72 -34.94
C SER A 255 6.81 15.23 -33.57
N ARG A 256 7.49 16.10 -32.80
CA ARG A 256 7.97 15.78 -31.45
C ARG A 256 6.84 15.89 -30.44
N GLN A 257 6.06 16.97 -30.50
CA GLN A 257 4.87 17.17 -29.66
C GLN A 257 3.86 16.04 -29.84
N TYR A 258 3.62 15.60 -31.09
CA TYR A 258 2.76 14.46 -31.40
C TYR A 258 3.26 13.15 -30.76
N ARG A 259 4.55 12.84 -30.90
CA ARG A 259 5.15 11.63 -30.30
C ARG A 259 5.09 11.66 -28.79
N GLU A 260 5.31 12.83 -28.18
CA GLU A 260 5.20 13.01 -26.74
C GLU A 260 3.76 12.78 -26.26
N LEU A 261 2.76 13.35 -26.96
CA LEU A 261 1.35 13.17 -26.60
C LEU A 261 0.89 11.72 -26.74
N SER A 262 1.28 11.04 -27.82
CA SER A 262 0.96 9.62 -28.03
C SER A 262 1.64 8.73 -26.99
N ARG A 263 2.85 9.07 -26.56
CA ARG A 263 3.57 8.37 -25.50
C ARG A 263 2.89 8.57 -24.16
N THR A 264 2.58 9.82 -23.80
CA THR A 264 1.83 10.14 -22.58
C THR A 264 0.49 9.40 -22.57
N ALA A 265 -0.27 9.41 -23.66
CA ALA A 265 -1.54 8.68 -23.76
C ALA A 265 -1.38 7.16 -23.54
N SER A 266 -0.34 6.55 -24.10
CA SER A 266 -0.06 5.12 -23.90
C SER A 266 0.32 4.81 -22.45
N GLU A 267 1.17 5.66 -21.86
CA GLU A 267 1.60 5.58 -20.47
C GLU A 267 0.45 5.77 -19.47
N LEU A 268 -0.54 6.61 -19.81
CA LEU A 268 -1.78 6.77 -19.05
C LEU A 268 -2.65 5.51 -19.13
N ALA A 269 -2.82 4.96 -20.34
CA ALA A 269 -3.64 3.76 -20.54
C ALA A 269 -3.08 2.53 -19.79
N GLU A 270 -1.77 2.32 -19.83
CA GLU A 270 -1.09 1.22 -19.12
C GLU A 270 -1.32 1.30 -17.60
N LEU A 271 -1.05 2.47 -17.00
CA LEU A 271 -1.28 2.68 -15.57
C LEU A 271 -2.75 2.49 -15.19
N ARG A 272 -3.68 2.97 -16.03
CA ARG A 272 -5.12 2.80 -15.79
C ARG A 272 -5.52 1.33 -15.75
N ILE A 273 -5.06 0.52 -16.70
CA ILE A 273 -5.37 -0.91 -16.75
C ILE A 273 -4.87 -1.60 -15.48
N GLU A 274 -3.59 -1.38 -15.14
CA GLU A 274 -2.97 -1.97 -13.95
C GLU A 274 -3.73 -1.65 -12.66
N VAL A 275 -4.08 -0.39 -12.43
CA VAL A 275 -4.78 0.03 -11.20
C VAL A 275 -6.24 -0.42 -11.22
N MET A 276 -6.90 -0.44 -12.39
CA MET A 276 -8.29 -0.91 -12.49
C MET A 276 -8.43 -2.40 -12.15
N ASP A 277 -7.48 -3.23 -12.60
CA ASP A 277 -7.45 -4.65 -12.26
C ASP A 277 -7.33 -4.83 -10.74
N TYR A 278 -6.39 -4.13 -10.10
CA TYR A 278 -6.25 -4.13 -8.64
C TYR A 278 -7.53 -3.67 -7.90
N VAL A 279 -8.14 -2.57 -8.33
CA VAL A 279 -9.41 -2.07 -7.77
C VAL A 279 -10.53 -3.10 -7.93
N GLY A 280 -10.59 -3.78 -9.06
CA GLY A 280 -11.53 -4.86 -9.33
C GLY A 280 -11.37 -6.04 -8.38
N ASP A 281 -10.13 -6.47 -8.16
CA ASP A 281 -9.79 -7.56 -7.23
C ASP A 281 -10.10 -7.18 -5.79
N LEU A 282 -9.72 -5.97 -5.37
CA LEU A 282 -9.98 -5.46 -4.03
C LEU A 282 -11.47 -5.41 -3.71
N ARG A 283 -12.32 -5.00 -4.66
CA ARG A 283 -13.79 -4.99 -4.50
C ARG A 283 -14.37 -6.39 -4.34
N ASN A 284 -13.72 -7.40 -4.89
CA ASN A 284 -14.18 -8.79 -4.83
C ASN A 284 -13.60 -9.59 -3.66
N ILE A 285 -12.62 -9.06 -2.92
CA ILE A 285 -11.85 -9.85 -1.93
C ILE A 285 -12.71 -10.44 -0.80
N LEU A 286 -13.80 -9.77 -0.42
CA LEU A 286 -14.74 -10.28 0.59
C LEU A 286 -15.34 -11.64 0.21
N LYS A 287 -15.48 -11.93 -1.09
CA LYS A 287 -15.99 -13.22 -1.59
C LYS A 287 -15.03 -14.39 -1.31
N PHE A 288 -13.76 -14.10 -1.02
CA PHE A 288 -12.70 -15.09 -0.81
C PHE A 288 -12.41 -15.38 0.66
N THR A 289 -13.13 -14.73 1.58
CA THR A 289 -13.02 -15.00 3.02
C THR A 289 -13.72 -16.32 3.34
N GLY A 290 -13.02 -17.44 3.15
CA GLY A 290 -13.55 -18.80 3.36
C GLY A 290 -13.98 -19.10 4.81
N GLU A 291 -13.68 -18.19 5.75
CA GLU A 291 -14.15 -18.24 7.14
C GLU A 291 -14.94 -16.96 7.47
N TRP A 292 -16.18 -17.13 7.91
CA TRP A 292 -17.10 -16.01 8.22
C TRP A 292 -16.54 -15.04 9.27
N TYR A 293 -15.82 -15.54 10.28
CA TYR A 293 -15.24 -14.70 11.34
C TYR A 293 -14.11 -13.81 10.81
N LEU A 294 -13.25 -14.34 9.94
CA LEU A 294 -12.19 -13.55 9.29
C LEU A 294 -12.76 -12.51 8.32
N GLY A 295 -13.84 -12.85 7.60
CA GLY A 295 -14.56 -11.89 6.77
C GLY A 295 -15.14 -10.73 7.56
N LYS A 296 -15.66 -10.99 8.77
CA LYS A 296 -16.07 -9.93 9.70
C LYS A 296 -14.91 -9.07 10.15
N LEU A 297 -13.78 -9.69 10.52
CA LEU A 297 -12.58 -8.96 10.94
C LEU A 297 -12.06 -8.06 9.82
N TYR A 298 -12.00 -8.57 8.60
CA TYR A 298 -11.65 -7.76 7.44
C TYR A 298 -12.57 -6.56 7.31
N ARG A 299 -13.89 -6.75 7.40
CA ARG A 299 -14.84 -5.64 7.27
C ARG A 299 -14.62 -4.57 8.34
N VAL A 300 -14.40 -4.99 9.59
CA VAL A 300 -14.10 -4.07 10.71
C VAL A 300 -12.78 -3.33 10.48
N ALA A 301 -11.73 -4.04 10.06
CA ALA A 301 -10.45 -3.43 9.75
C ALA A 301 -10.55 -2.45 8.57
N SER A 302 -11.23 -2.83 7.49
CA SER A 302 -11.43 -1.99 6.30
C SER A 302 -12.24 -0.73 6.60
N GLU A 303 -13.25 -0.83 7.47
CA GLU A 303 -14.01 0.32 7.96
C GLU A 303 -13.09 1.26 8.77
N ARG A 304 -12.34 0.71 9.73
CA ARG A 304 -11.44 1.52 10.56
C ARG A 304 -10.32 2.17 9.76
N PHE A 305 -9.73 1.45 8.82
CA PHE A 305 -8.68 1.93 7.92
C PHE A 305 -9.21 2.78 6.76
N ARG A 306 -10.53 2.97 6.66
CA ARG A 306 -11.19 3.77 5.63
C ARG A 306 -10.80 3.35 4.21
N ILE A 307 -10.64 2.04 3.99
CA ILE A 307 -10.21 1.49 2.69
C ILE A 307 -11.16 1.92 1.57
N SER A 308 -12.47 1.95 1.83
CA SER A 308 -13.47 2.40 0.85
C SER A 308 -13.30 3.87 0.45
N ASP A 309 -12.85 4.73 1.36
CA ASP A 309 -12.66 6.15 1.06
C ASP A 309 -11.44 6.34 0.16
N TRP A 310 -10.34 5.64 0.48
CA TRP A 310 -9.14 5.61 -0.36
C TRP A 310 -9.41 5.01 -1.73
N LEU A 311 -10.20 3.95 -1.79
CA LEU A 311 -10.65 3.37 -3.05
C LEU A 311 -11.39 4.41 -3.91
N GLY A 312 -12.31 5.16 -3.31
CA GLY A 312 -13.04 6.23 -3.99
C GLY A 312 -12.15 7.40 -4.46
N LEU A 313 -11.06 7.70 -3.76
CA LEU A 313 -10.06 8.68 -4.21
C LEU A 313 -9.30 8.19 -5.45
N VAL A 314 -8.84 6.95 -5.43
CA VAL A 314 -8.17 6.30 -6.57
C VAL A 314 -9.10 6.23 -7.78
N ASP A 315 -10.37 5.83 -7.59
CA ASP A 315 -11.38 5.80 -8.66
C ASP A 315 -11.56 7.19 -9.32
N LYS A 316 -11.63 8.26 -8.53
CA LYS A 316 -11.75 9.63 -9.05
C LYS A 316 -10.53 10.01 -9.90
N LYS A 317 -9.33 9.68 -9.43
CA LYS A 317 -8.08 9.95 -10.15
C LYS A 317 -7.98 9.15 -11.46
N LEU A 318 -8.44 7.89 -11.47
CA LEU A 318 -8.54 7.10 -12.69
C LEU A 318 -9.48 7.72 -13.73
N ASN A 319 -10.60 8.28 -13.29
CA ASN A 319 -11.53 8.99 -14.17
C ASN A 319 -10.89 10.27 -14.74
N GLN A 320 -10.21 11.08 -13.91
CA GLN A 320 -9.47 12.25 -14.37
C GLN A 320 -8.40 11.89 -15.40
N LEU A 321 -7.67 10.81 -15.16
CA LEU A 321 -6.65 10.30 -16.07
C LEU A 321 -7.27 9.87 -17.41
N GLN A 322 -8.45 9.26 -17.41
CA GLN A 322 -9.20 8.93 -18.62
C GLN A 322 -9.63 10.18 -19.40
N GLU A 323 -10.08 11.23 -18.71
CA GLU A 323 -10.42 12.51 -19.34
C GLU A 323 -9.19 13.14 -20.02
N LEU A 324 -8.03 13.14 -19.35
CA LEU A 324 -6.78 13.64 -19.93
C LEU A 324 -6.31 12.80 -21.12
N TYR A 325 -6.47 11.48 -21.05
CA TYR A 325 -6.22 10.60 -22.19
C TYR A 325 -7.12 10.96 -23.39
N ALA A 326 -8.42 11.14 -23.16
CA ALA A 326 -9.35 11.51 -24.22
C ALA A 326 -8.98 12.85 -24.87
N MET A 327 -8.64 13.88 -24.06
CA MET A 327 -8.17 15.17 -24.56
C MET A 327 -6.86 15.06 -25.36
N ALA A 328 -5.92 14.23 -24.89
CA ALA A 328 -4.67 13.97 -25.59
C ALA A 328 -4.93 13.29 -26.95
N MET A 329 -5.80 12.28 -26.99
CA MET A 329 -6.13 11.54 -28.20
C MET A 329 -6.88 12.39 -29.22
N GLU A 330 -7.85 13.21 -28.78
CA GLU A 330 -8.55 14.17 -29.64
C GLU A 330 -7.54 15.09 -30.35
N ARG A 331 -6.52 15.57 -29.64
CA ARG A 331 -5.48 16.41 -30.23
C ARG A 331 -4.59 15.65 -31.21
N VAL A 332 -4.26 14.39 -30.93
CA VAL A 332 -3.54 13.49 -31.85
C VAL A 332 -4.33 13.34 -33.15
N ASP A 333 -5.64 13.13 -33.06
CA ASP A 333 -6.50 12.92 -34.23
C ASP A 333 -6.69 14.21 -35.05
N VAL A 334 -6.90 15.36 -34.39
CA VAL A 334 -6.88 16.68 -35.06
C VAL A 334 -5.55 16.88 -35.78
N HIS A 335 -4.42 16.55 -35.15
CA HIS A 335 -3.11 16.70 -35.76
C HIS A 335 -2.90 15.78 -36.97
N ARG A 336 -3.40 14.54 -36.91
CA ARG A 336 -3.40 13.60 -38.04
C ARG A 336 -4.22 14.15 -39.19
N ALA A 337 -5.43 14.65 -38.92
CA ALA A 337 -6.30 15.24 -39.92
C ALA A 337 -5.64 16.46 -40.59
N THR A 338 -5.12 17.42 -39.81
CA THR A 338 -4.40 18.59 -40.35
C THR A 338 -3.14 18.20 -41.13
N SER A 339 -2.42 17.15 -40.70
CA SER A 339 -1.24 16.67 -41.44
C SER A 339 -1.62 16.06 -42.79
N LEU A 340 -2.74 15.32 -42.83
CA LEU A 340 -3.28 14.73 -44.04
C LEU A 340 -3.80 15.82 -45.00
N GLU A 341 -4.47 16.85 -44.48
CA GLU A 341 -4.84 18.05 -45.23
C GLU A 341 -3.63 18.77 -45.82
N PHE A 342 -2.58 18.99 -45.02
CA PHE A 342 -1.37 19.65 -45.50
C PHE A 342 -0.64 18.82 -46.56
N LEU A 343 -0.60 17.49 -46.42
CA LEU A 343 -0.04 16.58 -47.42
C LEU A 343 -0.83 16.63 -48.72
N MET A 344 -2.18 16.62 -48.64
CA MET A 344 -3.05 16.78 -49.80
C MET A 344 -2.83 18.13 -50.48
N MET A 345 -2.76 19.23 -49.71
CA MET A 345 -2.47 20.57 -50.23
C MET A 345 -1.10 20.60 -50.95
N PHE A 346 -0.06 20.04 -50.33
CA PHE A 346 1.28 19.99 -50.94
C PHE A 346 1.30 19.15 -52.21
N LEU A 347 0.60 18.00 -52.24
CA LEU A 347 0.47 17.15 -53.42
C LEU A 347 -0.21 17.90 -54.56
N ILE A 348 -1.29 18.64 -54.29
CA ILE A 348 -1.99 19.47 -55.29
C ILE A 348 -1.05 20.54 -55.85
N VAL A 349 -0.35 21.27 -54.98
CA VAL A 349 0.62 22.29 -55.42
C VAL A 349 1.73 21.67 -56.28
N ALA A 350 2.27 20.51 -55.88
CA ALA A 350 3.30 19.81 -56.64
C ALA A 350 2.82 19.40 -58.03
N ILE A 351 1.58 18.90 -58.14
CA ILE A 351 0.96 18.54 -59.44
C ILE A 351 0.83 19.79 -60.32
N VAL A 352 0.28 20.88 -59.79
CA VAL A 352 0.10 22.14 -60.54
C VAL A 352 1.44 22.70 -61.03
N VAL A 353 2.47 22.68 -60.18
CA VAL A 353 3.82 23.14 -60.56
C VAL A 353 4.42 22.26 -61.65
N LEU A 354 4.26 20.93 -61.54
CA LEU A 354 4.73 19.99 -62.57
C LEU A 354 4.05 20.27 -63.92
N GLU A 355 2.74 20.50 -63.91
CA GLU A 355 1.95 20.81 -65.10
C GLU A 355 2.39 22.12 -65.75
N ILE A 356 2.61 23.17 -64.96
CA ILE A 356 3.15 24.45 -65.44
C ILE A 356 4.54 24.25 -66.07
N ILE A 357 5.42 23.47 -65.42
CA ILE A 357 6.76 23.19 -65.97
C ILE A 357 6.66 22.43 -67.29
N MET A 358 5.74 21.48 -67.41
CA MET A 358 5.51 20.71 -68.64
C MET A 358 5.06 21.63 -69.78
N VAL A 359 4.08 22.50 -69.51
CA VAL A 359 3.58 23.51 -70.45
C VAL A 359 4.68 24.48 -70.87
N VAL A 360 5.49 24.98 -69.92
CA VAL A 360 6.58 25.93 -70.21
C VAL A 360 7.72 25.29 -70.99
N LYS A 361 8.01 24.00 -70.77
CA LYS A 361 9.06 23.28 -71.50
C LYS A 361 8.62 22.76 -72.87
N GLY A 362 7.35 22.96 -73.26
CA GLY A 362 6.84 22.58 -74.57
C GLY A 362 6.81 21.07 -74.77
N LEU A 363 6.37 20.32 -73.76
CA LEU A 363 6.02 18.90 -73.85
C LEU A 363 4.51 18.73 -73.99
#